data_AF-A0A522VQ63-F1
#
_entry.id   AF-A0A522VQ63-F1
#
_cell.length_a   1.000
_cell.length_b   1.000
_cell.length_c   1.000
_cell.angle_alpha   90.00
_cell.angle_beta   90.00
_cell.angle_gamma   90.00
#
_symmetry.space_group_name_H-M   'P 1'
#
loop_
_entity.id
_entity.type
_entity.pdbx_description
1 polymer ?
#
loop_
_entity_poly.entity_id
_entity_poly.type
_entity_poly.pdbx_seq_one_letter_code
_entity_poly.pdbx_strand_id
1 'polypeptide(L)'
;YRRRELWSEAGWRWLAQSGREAPFHWKREGRDWRLRRFDRWIELPADEPVVHVSWYEAEAYCRYAGRRLPCEAEWEFAACWDARAGRKRRNPWGDEPWTPRRACLAQASLASVHAYPEGDNPWGVRQLIGNVWEWTSSTFRPYPGFSPDPYQEYSAPWFGTHQVLRGGAFTTSPRIAYGGYRNFFTPDRADVFGGLRTCAIEAG
;
A
#
# COMPACT_ATOMS: atom_id res chain seq x y z
N TYR A 1 -3.07 -13.47 13.06
CA TYR A 1 -2.71 -14.83 12.60
C TYR A 1 -3.62 -15.91 13.18
N ARG A 2 -3.74 -16.13 14.50
CA ARG A 2 -4.50 -17.30 15.03
C ARG A 2 -6.04 -17.22 15.08
N ARG A 3 -6.62 -16.04 14.85
CA ARG A 3 -8.06 -15.76 14.98
C ARG A 3 -8.76 -15.86 13.63
N ARG A 4 -9.48 -16.97 13.37
CA ARG A 4 -10.10 -17.30 12.07
C ARG A 4 -11.09 -16.24 11.58
N GLU A 5 -11.84 -15.64 12.49
CA GLU A 5 -12.91 -14.68 12.20
C GLU A 5 -12.40 -13.38 11.57
N LEU A 6 -11.09 -13.12 11.66
CA LEU A 6 -10.46 -11.95 11.05
C LEU A 6 -10.11 -12.14 9.57
N TRP A 7 -10.18 -13.36 9.05
CA TRP A 7 -9.73 -13.69 7.70
C TRP A 7 -10.91 -14.02 6.78
N SER A 8 -10.82 -13.60 5.53
CA SER A 8 -11.63 -14.17 4.46
C SER A 8 -11.32 -15.66 4.30
N GLU A 9 -12.19 -16.42 3.64
CA GLU A 9 -11.90 -17.85 3.40
C GLU A 9 -10.59 -18.06 2.63
N ALA A 10 -10.38 -17.28 1.57
CA ALA A 10 -9.17 -17.33 0.76
C ALA A 10 -7.94 -16.96 1.61
N GLY A 11 -8.03 -15.90 2.41
CA GLY A 11 -6.96 -15.50 3.33
C GLY A 11 -6.63 -16.55 4.39
N TRP A 12 -7.64 -17.24 4.94
CA TRP A 12 -7.41 -18.32 5.90
C TRP A 12 -6.75 -19.54 5.25
N ARG A 13 -7.18 -19.91 4.04
CA ARG A 13 -6.53 -21.00 3.27
C ARG A 13 -5.08 -20.65 2.96
N TRP A 14 -4.81 -19.43 2.50
CA TRP A 14 -3.45 -18.94 2.26
C TRP A 14 -2.60 -18.95 3.54
N LEU A 15 -3.18 -18.55 4.68
CA LEU A 15 -2.48 -18.55 5.95
C LEU A 15 -2.09 -19.98 6.38
N ALA A 16 -3.01 -20.93 6.24
CA ALA A 16 -2.75 -22.34 6.54
C ALA A 16 -1.67 -22.95 5.63
N GLN A 17 -1.66 -22.59 4.35
CA GLN A 17 -0.66 -23.07 3.38
C GLN A 17 0.72 -22.42 3.59
N SER A 18 0.76 -21.13 3.91
CA SER A 18 2.01 -20.39 4.08
C SER A 18 2.65 -20.60 5.45
N GLY A 19 1.88 -21.01 6.47
CA GLY A 19 2.36 -21.20 7.84
C GLY A 19 2.84 -19.90 8.50
N ARG A 20 2.45 -18.73 7.98
CA ARG A 20 2.93 -17.44 8.48
C ARG A 20 2.41 -17.11 9.88
N GLU A 21 3.27 -16.51 10.70
CA GLU A 21 2.91 -16.01 12.02
C GLU A 21 3.15 -14.50 12.20
N ALA A 22 3.81 -13.87 11.23
CA ALA A 22 4.22 -12.47 11.22
C ALA A 22 4.45 -12.00 9.78
N PRO A 23 4.56 -10.68 9.54
CA PRO A 23 4.96 -10.15 8.24
C PRO A 23 6.26 -10.79 7.73
N PHE A 24 6.44 -10.80 6.41
CA PHE A 24 7.66 -11.34 5.83
C PHE A 24 8.88 -10.59 6.35
N HIS A 25 10.00 -11.30 6.52
CA HIS A 25 11.25 -10.79 7.10
C HIS A 25 11.20 -10.43 8.59
N TRP A 26 10.12 -10.71 9.31
CA TRP A 26 10.11 -10.61 10.76
C TRP A 26 10.53 -11.93 11.40
N LYS A 27 11.25 -11.86 12.51
CA LYS A 27 11.50 -13.02 13.38
C LYS A 27 11.35 -12.63 14.85
N ARG A 28 10.91 -13.58 15.66
CA ARG A 28 10.82 -13.43 17.11
C ARG A 28 12.17 -13.80 17.75
N GLU A 29 12.70 -12.93 18.60
CA GLU A 29 13.89 -13.19 19.42
C GLU A 29 13.53 -12.95 20.89
N GLY A 30 13.29 -14.04 21.63
CA GLY A 30 12.78 -13.95 23.00
C GLY A 30 11.38 -13.31 23.04
N ARG A 31 11.27 -12.14 23.67
CA ARG A 31 10.03 -11.34 23.74
C ARG A 31 9.93 -10.29 22.64
N ASP A 32 11.03 -10.04 21.92
CA ASP A 32 11.13 -8.95 20.96
C ASP A 32 10.99 -9.45 19.51
N TRP A 33 10.83 -8.50 18.59
CA TRP A 33 10.82 -8.73 17.16
C TRP A 33 12.00 -8.05 16.48
N ARG A 34 12.59 -8.75 15.52
CA ARG A 34 13.60 -8.20 14.59
C ARG A 34 13.04 -8.16 13.19
N LEU A 35 13.47 -7.17 12.42
CA LEU A 35 13.18 -7.04 11.00
C LEU A 35 14.46 -7.31 10.20
N ARG A 36 14.37 -8.13 9.15
CA ARG A 36 15.43 -8.24 8.14
C ARG A 36 15.24 -7.14 7.09
N ARG A 37 16.21 -6.23 7.00
CA ARG A 37 16.32 -5.22 5.95
C ARG A 37 17.51 -5.58 5.07
N PHE A 38 17.23 -6.06 3.87
CA PHE A 38 18.24 -6.62 2.96
C PHE A 38 19.09 -7.71 3.64
N ASP A 39 20.38 -7.47 3.83
CA ASP A 39 21.34 -8.38 4.44
C ASP A 39 21.43 -8.25 5.96
N ARG A 40 20.75 -7.27 6.57
CA ARG A 40 20.88 -6.94 7.99
C ARG A 40 19.64 -7.25 8.80
N TRP A 41 19.84 -7.74 10.02
CA TRP A 41 18.79 -7.80 11.04
C TRP A 41 18.89 -6.57 11.94
N ILE A 42 17.76 -5.87 12.08
CA ILE A 42 17.66 -4.67 12.91
C ILE A 42 16.55 -4.84 13.95
N GLU A 43 16.54 -3.97 14.95
CA GLU A 43 15.37 -3.77 15.80
C GLU A 43 14.18 -3.39 14.94
N LEU A 44 13.01 -3.92 15.28
CA LEU A 44 11.79 -3.56 14.59
C LEU A 44 11.48 -2.08 14.87
N PRO A 45 11.50 -1.20 13.85
CA PRO A 45 11.23 0.22 14.07
C PRO A 45 9.75 0.42 14.41
N ALA A 46 9.47 1.17 15.48
CA ALA A 46 8.11 1.36 16.00
C ALA A 46 7.27 2.33 15.14
N ASP A 47 7.93 3.25 14.45
CA ASP A 47 7.33 4.37 13.72
C ASP A 47 7.56 4.30 12.20
N GLU A 48 8.03 3.16 11.67
CA GLU A 48 8.01 2.90 10.23
C GLU A 48 6.71 2.20 9.81
N PRO A 49 6.22 2.43 8.58
CA PRO A 49 5.09 1.67 8.07
C PRO A 49 5.47 0.18 7.95
N VAL A 50 4.55 -0.70 8.32
CA VAL A 50 4.72 -2.14 8.07
C VAL A 50 4.83 -2.37 6.55
N VAL A 51 5.75 -3.24 6.17
CA VAL A 51 6.04 -3.62 4.79
C VAL A 51 6.12 -5.14 4.69
N HIS A 52 6.02 -5.66 3.48
CA HIS A 52 6.08 -7.08 3.18
C HIS A 52 4.93 -7.89 3.80
N VAL A 53 3.75 -7.29 3.76
CA VAL A 53 2.47 -7.94 4.07
C VAL A 53 1.72 -8.23 2.78
N SER A 54 1.08 -9.39 2.73
CA SER A 54 0.16 -9.78 1.68
C SER A 54 -1.13 -8.97 1.76
N TRP A 55 -1.93 -9.02 0.69
CA TRP A 55 -3.26 -8.43 0.70
C TRP A 55 -4.14 -9.08 1.78
N TYR A 56 -4.01 -10.40 1.98
CA TYR A 56 -4.77 -11.13 3.01
C TYR A 56 -4.40 -10.68 4.43
N GLU A 57 -3.11 -10.48 4.72
CA GLU A 57 -2.66 -9.93 6.02
C GLU A 57 -3.18 -8.51 6.22
N ALA A 58 -3.11 -7.67 5.18
CA ALA A 58 -3.60 -6.29 5.23
C ALA A 58 -5.12 -6.22 5.50
N GLU A 59 -5.89 -7.06 4.80
CA GLU A 59 -7.33 -7.20 4.99
C GLU A 59 -7.67 -7.68 6.41
N ALA A 60 -6.99 -8.73 6.90
CA ALA A 60 -7.22 -9.28 8.22
C ALA A 60 -6.85 -8.30 9.34
N TYR A 61 -5.79 -7.52 9.17
CA TYR A 61 -5.45 -6.44 10.09
C TYR A 61 -6.53 -5.37 10.13
N CYS A 62 -7.08 -4.98 8.97
CA CYS A 62 -8.19 -4.02 8.94
C CYS A 62 -9.39 -4.53 9.75
N ARG A 63 -9.80 -5.81 9.55
CA ARG A 63 -10.89 -6.42 10.34
C ARG A 63 -10.57 -6.42 11.83
N TYR A 64 -9.34 -6.78 12.21
CA TYR A 64 -8.89 -6.73 13.59
C TYR A 64 -9.05 -5.34 14.23
N ALA A 65 -8.71 -4.31 13.47
CA ALA A 65 -8.76 -2.92 13.91
C ALA A 65 -10.18 -2.30 13.84
N GLY A 66 -11.21 -3.06 13.45
CA GLY A 66 -12.55 -2.50 13.20
C GLY A 66 -12.59 -1.53 12.03
N ARG A 67 -11.78 -1.79 11.00
CA ARG A 67 -11.57 -0.94 9.82
C ARG A 67 -11.66 -1.77 8.53
N ARG A 68 -11.47 -1.11 7.38
CA ARG A 68 -11.36 -1.76 6.07
C ARG A 68 -10.21 -1.18 5.25
N LEU A 69 -9.80 -1.89 4.19
CA LEU A 69 -8.93 -1.32 3.16
C LEU A 69 -9.73 -0.30 2.32
N PRO A 70 -9.13 0.82 1.90
CA PRO A 70 -9.74 1.71 0.93
C PRO A 70 -9.87 0.99 -0.42
N CYS A 71 -10.88 1.30 -1.21
CA CYS A 71 -10.86 0.96 -2.62
C CYS A 71 -9.87 1.88 -3.37
N GLU A 72 -9.42 1.48 -4.56
CA GLU A 72 -8.46 2.29 -5.32
C GLU A 72 -8.99 3.68 -5.67
N ALA A 73 -10.31 3.83 -5.84
CA ALA A 73 -10.95 5.11 -6.13
C ALA A 73 -10.98 6.04 -4.90
N GLU A 74 -11.28 5.52 -3.71
CA GLU A 74 -11.19 6.28 -2.45
C GLU A 74 -9.77 6.74 -2.18
N TRP A 75 -8.81 5.84 -2.41
CA TRP A 75 -7.40 6.12 -2.26
C TRP A 75 -6.97 7.24 -3.22
N GLU A 76 -7.33 7.13 -4.50
CA GLU A 76 -6.99 8.11 -5.52
C GLU A 76 -7.70 9.45 -5.29
N PHE A 77 -8.93 9.43 -4.78
CA PHE A 77 -9.63 10.63 -4.37
C PHE A 77 -8.88 11.34 -3.24
N ALA A 78 -8.46 10.62 -2.19
CA ALA A 78 -7.65 11.17 -1.12
C ALA A 78 -6.32 11.73 -1.65
N ALA A 79 -5.69 11.06 -2.62
CA ALA A 79 -4.40 11.48 -3.16
C ALA A 79 -4.49 12.63 -4.16
N CYS A 80 -5.59 12.79 -4.89
CA CYS A 80 -5.62 13.66 -6.06
C CYS A 80 -6.69 14.74 -6.00
N TRP A 81 -7.80 14.56 -5.27
CA TRP A 81 -8.90 15.52 -5.35
C TRP A 81 -8.54 16.84 -4.62
N ASP A 82 -8.90 17.95 -5.25
CA ASP A 82 -8.90 19.28 -4.66
C ASP A 82 -10.34 19.76 -4.55
N ALA A 83 -10.90 19.68 -3.34
CA ALA A 83 -12.27 20.13 -3.11
C ALA A 83 -12.43 21.65 -3.24
N ARG A 84 -11.36 22.45 -3.03
CA ARG A 84 -11.44 23.91 -3.16
C ARG A 84 -11.45 24.33 -4.61
N ALA A 85 -10.64 23.67 -5.44
CA ALA A 85 -10.55 23.97 -6.85
C ALA A 85 -11.51 23.15 -7.75
N GLY A 86 -12.23 22.18 -7.17
CA GLY A 86 -13.18 21.33 -7.91
C GLY A 86 -12.52 20.50 -9.01
N ARG A 87 -11.24 20.12 -8.85
CA ARG A 87 -10.49 19.39 -9.87
C ARG A 87 -9.57 18.33 -9.30
N LYS A 88 -9.15 17.41 -10.17
CA LYS A 88 -8.11 16.44 -9.87
C LYS A 88 -6.72 17.07 -10.05
N ARG A 89 -5.85 16.88 -9.06
CA ARG A 89 -4.42 17.19 -9.06
C ARG A 89 -3.61 15.92 -9.33
N ARG A 90 -2.37 16.07 -9.74
CA ARG A 90 -1.47 14.93 -9.99
C ARG A 90 -1.08 14.18 -8.71
N ASN A 91 -0.80 14.91 -7.63
CA ASN A 91 -0.30 14.40 -6.36
C ASN A 91 -1.02 15.06 -5.16
N PRO A 92 -0.86 14.51 -3.93
CA PRO A 92 -1.47 15.05 -2.71
C PRO A 92 -1.18 16.54 -2.45
N TRP A 93 0.06 16.94 -2.74
CA TRP A 93 0.57 18.30 -2.56
C TRP A 93 0.25 19.23 -3.73
N GLY A 94 -0.21 18.74 -4.88
CA GLY A 94 -0.40 19.56 -6.08
C GLY A 94 0.12 18.94 -7.37
N ASP A 95 0.29 19.81 -8.36
CA ASP A 95 0.78 19.45 -9.70
C ASP A 95 2.29 19.68 -9.83
N GLU A 96 2.92 20.26 -8.80
CA GLU A 96 4.34 20.50 -8.75
C GLU A 96 5.15 19.18 -8.72
N PRO A 97 6.37 19.18 -9.29
CA PRO A 97 7.24 18.02 -9.29
C PRO A 97 7.51 17.46 -7.89
N TRP A 98 7.85 16.19 -7.83
CA TRP A 98 8.37 15.59 -6.61
C TRP A 98 9.66 16.29 -6.14
N THR A 99 9.84 16.38 -4.83
CA THR A 99 11.11 16.72 -4.19
C THR A 99 11.39 15.74 -3.04
N PRO A 100 12.64 15.56 -2.62
CA PRO A 100 12.96 14.74 -1.45
C PRO A 100 12.30 15.19 -0.14
N ARG A 101 11.70 16.39 -0.07
CA ARG A 101 10.95 16.86 1.11
C ARG A 101 9.49 16.44 1.12
N ARG A 102 8.95 15.97 -0.01
CA ARG A 102 7.53 15.63 -0.20
C ARG A 102 7.22 14.15 -0.08
N ALA A 103 8.14 13.26 -0.41
CA ALA A 103 7.89 11.82 -0.34
C ALA A 103 9.17 11.00 -0.30
N CYS A 104 9.12 9.86 0.40
CA CYS A 104 10.15 8.84 0.40
C CYS A 104 10.09 8.01 -0.90
N LEU A 105 10.85 8.43 -1.90
CA LEU A 105 10.99 7.77 -3.20
C LEU A 105 12.47 7.77 -3.63
N ALA A 106 12.88 6.74 -4.37
CA ALA A 106 14.28 6.46 -4.72
C ALA A 106 15.25 6.58 -3.52
N GLN A 107 14.85 6.01 -2.37
CA GLN A 107 15.62 5.99 -1.13
C GLN A 107 16.16 4.59 -0.81
N ALA A 108 17.07 4.50 0.16
CA ALA A 108 17.65 3.24 0.64
C ALA A 108 16.80 2.54 1.72
N SER A 109 15.88 3.25 2.37
CA SER A 109 15.02 2.70 3.41
C SER A 109 13.67 3.39 3.48
N LEU A 110 12.75 2.78 4.23
CA LEU A 110 11.54 3.42 4.70
C LEU A 110 11.88 4.62 5.60
N ALA A 111 10.94 5.54 5.72
CA ALA A 111 11.00 6.65 6.66
C ALA A 111 9.91 6.52 7.74
N SER A 112 10.09 7.27 8.82
CA SER A 112 9.08 7.42 9.87
C SER A 112 7.75 7.90 9.30
N VAL A 113 6.63 7.42 9.87
CA VAL A 113 5.26 7.87 9.53
C VAL A 113 5.01 9.35 9.83
N HIS A 114 5.91 9.98 10.60
CA HIS A 114 5.86 11.40 10.92
C HIS A 114 6.56 12.28 9.87
N ALA A 115 7.37 11.70 8.97
CA ALA A 115 8.14 12.44 7.98
C ALA A 115 7.29 13.03 6.83
N TYR A 116 7.88 13.96 6.09
CA TYR A 116 7.36 14.58 4.86
C TYR A 116 6.02 15.36 5.00
N PRO A 117 5.91 16.32 5.93
CA PRO A 117 4.69 17.14 6.05
C PRO A 117 4.36 17.94 4.78
N GLU A 118 5.36 18.30 3.96
CA GLU A 118 5.15 18.96 2.67
C GLU A 118 4.47 18.06 1.62
N GLY A 119 4.39 16.76 1.89
CA GLY A 119 3.73 15.75 1.06
C GLY A 119 2.27 15.50 1.41
N ASP A 120 1.76 16.11 2.49
CA ASP A 120 0.41 15.87 2.96
C ASP A 120 -0.62 16.49 2.01
N ASN A 121 -1.80 15.86 1.91
CA ASN A 121 -2.93 16.50 1.25
C ASN A 121 -3.57 17.59 2.16
N PRO A 122 -4.45 18.46 1.62
CA PRO A 122 -5.14 19.49 2.40
C PRO A 122 -6.03 18.98 3.55
N TRP A 123 -6.35 17.68 3.60
CA TRP A 123 -7.09 17.05 4.70
C TRP A 123 -6.16 16.44 5.75
N GLY A 124 -4.84 16.60 5.62
CA GLY A 124 -3.85 16.04 6.54
C GLY A 124 -3.58 14.54 6.36
N VAL A 125 -4.02 13.93 5.25
CA VAL A 125 -3.66 12.55 4.93
C VAL A 125 -2.21 12.54 4.45
N ARG A 126 -1.37 11.93 5.27
CA ARG A 126 0.09 11.92 5.09
C ARG A 126 0.55 10.77 4.23
N GLN A 127 1.67 11.00 3.54
CA GLN A 127 2.48 9.94 2.90
C GLN A 127 1.68 9.03 1.96
N LEU A 128 0.72 9.59 1.20
CA LEU A 128 0.03 8.86 0.14
C LEU A 128 0.95 8.55 -1.05
N ILE A 129 2.11 9.20 -1.16
CA ILE A 129 3.12 8.87 -2.17
C ILE A 129 4.41 8.46 -1.46
N GLY A 130 4.99 7.32 -1.85
CA GLY A 130 6.23 6.80 -1.29
C GLY A 130 6.07 5.94 -0.03
N ASN A 131 7.21 5.62 0.59
CA ASN A 131 7.34 4.61 1.65
C ASN A 131 6.97 3.18 1.21
N VAL A 132 5.69 2.84 1.16
CA VAL A 132 5.21 1.49 0.82
C VAL A 132 4.11 1.59 -0.23
N TRP A 133 4.05 0.59 -1.11
CA TRP A 133 2.84 0.40 -1.90
C TRP A 133 1.68 0.05 -0.98
N GLU A 134 0.57 0.76 -1.05
CA GLU A 134 -0.58 0.53 -0.15
C GLU A 134 -1.60 -0.39 -0.84
N TRP A 135 -1.86 -1.58 -0.27
CA TRP A 135 -2.92 -2.46 -0.74
C TRP A 135 -4.29 -1.79 -0.67
N THR A 136 -5.11 -2.01 -1.71
CA THR A 136 -6.52 -1.56 -1.78
C THR A 136 -7.47 -2.76 -1.80
N SER A 137 -8.74 -2.56 -1.52
CA SER A 137 -9.77 -3.61 -1.66
C SER A 137 -10.13 -3.91 -3.13
N SER A 138 -9.66 -3.09 -4.09
CA SER A 138 -9.99 -3.23 -5.50
C SER A 138 -9.21 -4.35 -6.18
N THR A 139 -9.95 -5.22 -6.88
CA THR A 139 -9.38 -6.10 -7.91
C THR A 139 -8.98 -5.29 -9.12
N PHE A 140 -7.79 -5.56 -9.66
CA PHE A 140 -7.29 -4.91 -10.85
C PHE A 140 -8.18 -5.24 -12.04
N ARG A 141 -8.85 -4.21 -12.55
CA ARG A 141 -9.80 -4.28 -13.66
C ARG A 141 -9.57 -3.11 -14.63
N PRO A 142 -9.98 -3.24 -15.91
CA PRO A 142 -9.96 -2.11 -16.82
C PRO A 142 -10.92 -1.04 -16.33
N TYR A 143 -10.54 0.23 -16.46
CA TYR A 143 -11.50 1.33 -16.34
C TYR A 143 -12.39 1.38 -17.60
N PRO A 144 -13.60 1.96 -17.52
CA PRO A 144 -14.43 2.19 -18.70
C PRO A 144 -13.65 2.93 -19.79
N GLY A 145 -13.69 2.39 -21.02
CA GLY A 145 -12.95 2.94 -22.16
C GLY A 145 -11.46 2.57 -22.19
N PHE A 146 -10.99 1.63 -21.38
CA PHE A 146 -9.63 1.11 -21.46
C PHE A 146 -9.32 0.62 -22.88
N SER A 147 -8.18 1.09 -23.41
CA SER A 147 -7.53 0.57 -24.60
C SER A 147 -6.06 0.32 -24.24
N PRO A 148 -5.47 -0.83 -24.62
CA PRO A 148 -4.07 -1.11 -24.34
C PRO A 148 -3.15 -0.15 -25.11
N ASP A 149 -2.00 0.15 -24.50
CA ASP A 149 -0.83 0.75 -25.14
C ASP A 149 -0.15 -0.27 -26.10
N PRO A 150 0.81 0.12 -26.97
CA PRO A 150 1.55 -0.85 -27.78
C PRO A 150 2.13 -2.04 -27.01
N TYR A 151 2.48 -1.88 -25.73
CA TYR A 151 2.74 -3.02 -24.86
C TYR A 151 1.45 -3.64 -24.32
N GLN A 152 0.79 -4.43 -25.17
CA GLN A 152 -0.57 -4.94 -24.92
C GLN A 152 -0.67 -5.85 -23.69
N GLU A 153 0.37 -6.62 -23.41
CA GLU A 153 0.42 -7.59 -22.31
C GLU A 153 0.71 -6.94 -20.95
N TYR A 154 0.94 -5.62 -20.90
CA TYR A 154 1.31 -4.95 -19.65
C TYR A 154 0.21 -5.04 -18.59
N SER A 155 -1.07 -4.92 -18.97
CA SER A 155 -2.19 -4.86 -18.02
C SER A 155 -3.27 -5.93 -18.27
N ALA A 156 -3.68 -6.12 -19.52
CA ALA A 156 -4.84 -6.94 -19.85
C ALA A 156 -4.79 -8.38 -19.31
N PRO A 157 -3.64 -9.10 -19.36
CA PRO A 157 -3.56 -10.47 -18.84
C PRO A 157 -3.78 -10.59 -17.33
N TRP A 158 -3.60 -9.50 -16.57
CA TRP A 158 -3.61 -9.51 -15.10
C TRP A 158 -4.95 -9.09 -14.51
N PHE A 159 -5.93 -8.72 -15.34
CA PHE A 159 -7.24 -8.33 -14.87
C PHE A 159 -8.00 -9.47 -14.18
N GLY A 160 -8.71 -9.15 -13.11
CA GLY A 160 -9.55 -10.09 -12.35
C GLY A 160 -8.81 -11.03 -11.40
N THR A 161 -7.48 -11.13 -11.50
CA THR A 161 -6.67 -12.06 -10.70
C THR A 161 -5.75 -11.35 -9.70
N HIS A 162 -5.48 -10.06 -9.91
CA HIS A 162 -4.58 -9.27 -9.08
C HIS A 162 -5.35 -8.24 -8.25
N GLN A 163 -4.82 -7.87 -7.10
CA GLN A 163 -5.32 -6.76 -6.29
C GLN A 163 -4.45 -5.52 -6.54
N VAL A 164 -5.06 -4.34 -6.45
CA VAL A 164 -4.39 -3.08 -6.74
C VAL A 164 -3.64 -2.56 -5.52
N LEU A 165 -2.42 -2.04 -5.75
CA LEU A 165 -1.68 -1.19 -4.82
C LEU A 165 -1.45 0.20 -5.40
N ARG A 166 -1.36 1.21 -4.53
CA ARG A 166 -1.18 2.61 -4.91
C ARG A 166 -0.03 3.28 -4.13
N GLY A 167 0.40 4.46 -4.59
CA GLY A 167 1.32 5.34 -3.86
C GLY A 167 2.81 5.23 -4.18
N GLY A 168 3.32 4.05 -4.52
CA GLY A 168 4.75 3.83 -4.68
C GLY A 168 5.45 3.48 -3.38
N ALA A 169 6.49 2.66 -3.45
CA ALA A 169 7.37 2.36 -2.32
C ALA A 169 8.64 3.22 -2.34
N PHE A 170 9.42 3.18 -1.25
CA PHE A 170 10.69 3.92 -1.10
C PHE A 170 11.70 3.63 -2.23
N THR A 171 11.65 2.46 -2.85
CA THR A 171 12.48 2.07 -4.01
C THR A 171 11.93 2.54 -5.36
N THR A 172 10.70 3.07 -5.40
CA THR A 172 10.02 3.42 -6.64
C THR A 172 10.56 4.73 -7.21
N SER A 173 10.73 4.79 -8.53
CA SER A 173 11.16 6.00 -9.22
C SER A 173 10.10 7.11 -9.11
N PRO A 174 10.50 8.37 -8.82
CA PRO A 174 9.60 9.52 -8.86
C PRO A 174 8.92 9.77 -10.22
N ARG A 175 9.41 9.14 -11.31
CA ARG A 175 8.80 9.25 -12.63
C ARG A 175 7.46 8.52 -12.74
N ILE A 176 7.27 7.45 -11.97
CA ILE A 176 6.07 6.60 -12.02
C ILE A 176 5.25 6.64 -10.72
N ALA A 177 5.82 7.10 -9.60
CA ALA A 177 5.10 7.26 -8.35
C ALA A 177 4.30 8.57 -8.34
N TYR A 178 3.05 8.51 -8.81
CA TYR A 178 2.08 9.62 -8.75
C TYR A 178 0.69 9.09 -8.40
N GLY A 179 -0.21 10.00 -8.04
CA GLY A 179 -1.51 9.64 -7.48
C GLY A 179 -2.39 8.78 -8.39
N GLY A 180 -2.19 8.79 -9.71
CA GLY A 180 -2.93 7.95 -10.69
C GLY A 180 -2.31 6.58 -11.01
N TYR A 181 -1.10 6.26 -10.53
CA TYR A 181 -0.40 5.04 -10.94
C TYR A 181 -0.91 3.77 -10.24
N ARG A 182 -1.33 2.76 -11.01
CA ARG A 182 -1.87 1.50 -10.48
C ARG A 182 -0.80 0.41 -10.55
N ASN A 183 -0.35 -0.06 -9.40
CA ASN A 183 0.44 -1.28 -9.30
C ASN A 183 -0.48 -2.46 -8.96
N PHE A 184 -0.06 -3.69 -9.25
CA PHE A 184 -0.91 -4.87 -9.04
C PHE A 184 -0.07 -6.12 -8.80
N PHE A 185 -0.52 -6.95 -7.87
CA PHE A 185 0.08 -8.26 -7.56
C PHE A 185 -1.02 -9.24 -7.16
N THR A 186 -0.76 -10.54 -7.26
CA THR A 186 -1.65 -11.55 -6.69
C THR A 186 -1.72 -11.35 -5.16
N PRO A 187 -2.88 -11.61 -4.54
CA PRO A 187 -3.14 -11.22 -3.15
C PRO A 187 -2.25 -11.92 -2.12
N ASP A 188 -1.61 -13.02 -2.49
CA ASP A 188 -0.69 -13.82 -1.66
C ASP A 188 0.73 -13.23 -1.60
N ARG A 189 1.10 -12.35 -2.53
CA ARG A 189 2.46 -11.79 -2.64
C ARG A 189 2.76 -10.89 -1.46
N ALA A 190 3.87 -11.17 -0.80
CA ALA A 190 4.37 -10.41 0.33
C ALA A 190 5.90 -10.19 0.27
N ASP A 191 6.55 -10.64 -0.80
CA ASP A 191 7.92 -10.30 -1.16
C ASP A 191 8.05 -8.87 -1.73
N VAL A 192 6.93 -8.30 -2.18
CA VAL A 192 6.85 -6.92 -2.65
C VAL A 192 6.93 -5.93 -1.48
N PHE A 193 7.31 -4.67 -1.74
CA PHE A 193 7.29 -3.59 -0.75
C PHE A 193 5.85 -3.07 -0.48
N GLY A 194 4.93 -4.01 -0.24
CA GLY A 194 3.52 -3.76 0.03
C GLY A 194 3.25 -3.61 1.53
N GLY A 195 2.55 -2.55 1.88
CA GLY A 195 2.02 -2.25 3.21
C GLY A 195 0.52 -2.02 3.13
N LEU A 196 -0.04 -1.27 4.09
CA LEU A 196 -1.45 -0.96 4.11
C LEU A 196 -1.74 0.44 4.66
N ARG A 197 -2.89 0.96 4.26
CA ARG A 197 -3.60 2.04 4.93
C ARG A 197 -5.01 1.57 5.23
N THR A 198 -5.55 2.03 6.35
CA THR A 198 -6.92 1.71 6.76
C THR A 198 -7.83 2.89 6.50
N CYS A 199 -9.11 2.62 6.27
CA CYS A 199 -10.18 3.60 6.30
C CYS A 199 -11.27 3.15 7.28
N ALA A 200 -12.05 4.11 7.75
CA ALA A 200 -13.15 3.83 8.65
C ALA A 200 -14.22 2.96 7.94
N ILE A 201 -14.90 2.14 8.71
CA ILE A 201 -16.17 1.56 8.31
C ILE A 201 -17.20 2.65 8.58
N GLU A 202 -18.06 2.98 7.60
CA GLU A 202 -19.17 3.90 7.86
C GLU A 202 -20.04 3.28 8.97
N ALA A 203 -20.27 4.04 10.04
CA ALA A 203 -21.31 3.65 10.99
C ALA A 203 -22.64 3.82 10.26
N GLY A 204 -23.36 2.71 10.08
CA GLY A 204 -24.74 2.74 9.59
C GLY A 204 -25.67 3.48 10.54
#